data_AF-A0A6A5GGJ7-F1
#
_entry.id   AF-A0A6A5GGJ7-F1
#
_cell.length_a   1.000
_cell.length_b   1.000
_cell.length_c   1.000
_cell.angle_alpha   90.00
_cell.angle_beta   90.00
_cell.angle_gamma   90.00
#
_symmetry.space_group_name_H-M   'P 1'
#
loop_
_entity.id
_entity.type
_entity.pdbx_description
1 polymer ?
#
loop_
_entity_poly.entity_id
_entity_poly.type
_entity_poly.pdbx_seq_one_letter_code
_entity_poly.pdbx_strand_id
1 'polypeptide(L)'
;MSDKTSSKQSTLKVDDDRMIVVETQMSVKERRKKVKKFTKLIASSVKVEDETRLQLGEWTAKCSEQEADAILEPMRIFNRELLEKFEEIGGDEWPRSVIRVMREFKLESVEELREACAKAAESEEAEWSVGKVNLELQKVQYEKNLLTECWNEEKEMLGEQIRRIQREKEVAEAQVSRLEKALKQLRKTQELEERKPKGLWDEVQGSRSWYEKVVNWDSESTNKGSRKKGGEDAFSRKTLSRTGSSERCRSQKRLMEQASSRSSNGHSC
;
A
#
# COMPACT_ATOMS: atom_id res chain seq x y z
N MET A 1 -32.77 74.23 31.23
CA MET A 1 -32.31 74.31 29.84
C MET A 1 -30.85 74.73 29.85
N SER A 2 -30.00 73.85 29.32
CA SER A 2 -28.65 74.09 28.82
C SER A 2 -27.49 74.15 29.81
N ASP A 3 -26.86 72.97 29.86
CA ASP A 3 -25.48 72.64 30.20
C ASP A 3 -24.43 73.59 29.59
N LYS A 4 -23.29 73.70 30.28
CA LYS A 4 -22.01 73.85 29.60
C LYS A 4 -20.90 73.14 30.37
N THR A 5 -20.52 72.00 29.79
CA THR A 5 -19.38 71.16 30.15
C THR A 5 -18.06 71.87 29.88
N SER A 6 -17.09 71.75 30.79
CA SER A 6 -15.68 71.99 30.48
C SER A 6 -14.87 70.80 31.02
N SER A 7 -14.49 69.98 30.06
CA SER A 7 -13.64 68.80 30.18
C SER A 7 -12.26 69.18 30.70
N LYS A 8 -11.87 68.66 31.86
CA LYS A 8 -10.48 68.57 32.27
C LYS A 8 -10.06 67.12 32.19
N GLN A 9 -9.40 66.82 31.09
CA GLN A 9 -8.68 65.58 30.83
C GLN A 9 -7.62 65.40 31.92
N SER A 10 -7.96 64.59 32.94
CA SER A 10 -7.00 64.10 33.91
C SER A 10 -6.25 62.94 33.26
N THR A 11 -5.02 63.21 32.81
CA THR A 11 -4.07 62.16 32.43
C THR A 11 -3.71 61.38 33.69
N LEU A 12 -4.54 60.39 34.00
CA LEU A 12 -4.25 59.32 34.94
C LEU A 12 -3.04 58.58 34.36
N LYS A 13 -1.86 58.88 34.92
CA LYS A 13 -0.71 57.98 34.77
C LYS A 13 -1.15 56.67 35.39
N VAL A 14 -1.45 55.70 34.54
CA VAL A 14 -1.54 54.31 34.94
C VAL A 14 -0.10 53.94 35.31
N ASP A 15 0.20 54.05 36.60
CA ASP A 15 1.31 53.30 37.16
C ASP A 15 0.94 51.83 36.95
N ASP A 16 1.49 51.24 35.88
CA ASP A 16 1.55 49.80 35.69
C ASP A 16 2.38 49.27 36.87
N ASP A 17 1.70 49.10 38.00
CA ASP A 17 2.18 48.40 39.18
C ASP A 17 2.23 46.91 38.83
N ARG A 18 3.12 46.61 37.89
CA ARG A 18 3.60 45.27 37.59
C ARG A 18 4.33 44.88 38.86
N MET A 19 3.58 44.34 39.81
CA MET A 19 4.09 43.67 41.00
C MET A 19 5.10 42.64 40.50
N ILE A 20 6.36 43.05 40.39
CA ILE A 20 7.49 42.15 40.35
C ILE A 20 7.40 41.50 41.71
N VAL A 21 6.79 40.33 41.76
CA VAL A 21 6.97 39.40 42.87
C VAL A 21 8.47 39.20 42.90
N VAL A 22 9.16 39.99 43.74
CA VAL A 22 10.55 39.74 44.08
C VAL A 22 10.50 38.35 44.68
N GLU A 23 10.88 37.38 43.85
CA GLU A 23 10.88 35.97 44.16
C GLU A 23 11.92 35.81 45.25
N THR A 24 11.48 36.06 46.47
CA THR A 24 12.32 35.98 47.65
C THR A 24 12.78 34.54 47.66
N GLN A 25 14.07 34.33 47.45
CA GLN A 25 14.65 32.99 47.50
C GLN A 25 14.32 32.40 48.86
N MET A 26 13.29 31.56 48.88
CA MET A 26 12.84 30.88 50.08
C MET A 26 13.65 29.61 50.21
N SER A 27 14.03 29.27 51.44
CA SER A 27 14.60 27.96 51.72
C SER A 27 13.58 26.85 51.38
N VAL A 28 14.07 25.65 51.09
CA VAL A 28 13.22 24.45 50.88
C VAL A 28 12.28 24.20 52.07
N LYS A 29 12.72 24.57 53.29
CA LYS A 29 11.94 24.42 54.53
C LYS A 29 10.73 25.37 54.56
N GLU A 30 10.90 26.62 54.13
CA GLU A 30 9.83 27.60 54.04
C GLU A 30 8.83 27.26 52.94
N ARG A 31 9.32 26.83 51.77
CA ARG A 31 8.48 26.33 50.67
C ARG A 31 7.58 25.18 51.15
N ARG A 32 8.15 24.18 51.83
CA ARG A 32 7.38 23.07 52.42
C ARG A 32 6.32 23.53 53.41
N LYS A 33 6.62 24.54 54.23
CA LYS A 33 5.66 25.09 55.21
C LYS A 33 4.49 25.77 54.51
N LYS A 34 4.73 26.55 53.45
CA LYS A 34 3.68 27.18 52.63
C LYS A 34 2.79 26.14 51.96
N VAL A 35 3.38 25.13 51.32
CA VAL A 35 2.65 24.01 50.71
C VAL A 35 1.75 23.32 51.73
N LYS A 36 2.28 22.95 52.91
CA LYS A 36 1.50 22.28 53.95
C LYS A 36 0.32 23.13 54.43
N LYS A 37 0.50 24.44 54.55
CA LYS A 37 -0.58 25.37 54.91
C LYS A 37 -1.64 25.44 53.82
N PHE A 38 -1.23 25.47 52.56
CA PHE A 38 -2.13 25.47 51.42
C PHE A 38 -2.97 24.20 51.36
N THR A 39 -2.35 23.01 51.43
CA THR A 39 -3.08 21.74 51.48
C THR A 39 -4.07 21.68 52.64
N LYS A 40 -3.68 22.21 53.82
CA LYS A 40 -4.58 22.30 54.97
C LYS A 40 -5.78 23.23 54.71
N LEU A 41 -5.56 24.33 53.99
CA LEU A 41 -6.61 25.27 53.59
C LEU A 41 -7.60 24.60 52.63
N ILE A 42 -7.11 23.90 51.59
CA ILE A 42 -7.95 23.13 50.67
C ILE A 42 -8.77 22.07 51.42
N ALA A 43 -8.14 21.30 52.31
CA ALA A 43 -8.86 20.31 53.12
C ALA A 43 -9.89 20.92 54.10
N SER A 44 -9.78 22.21 54.41
CA SER A 44 -10.72 22.92 55.28
C SER A 44 -11.82 23.67 54.53
N SER A 45 -11.74 23.83 53.20
CA SER A 45 -12.69 24.64 52.44
C SER A 45 -14.12 24.10 52.53
N VAL A 46 -14.27 22.77 52.45
CA VAL A 46 -15.56 22.07 52.63
C VAL A 46 -16.13 22.31 54.03
N LYS A 47 -15.27 22.33 55.06
CA LYS A 47 -15.71 22.60 56.45
C LYS A 47 -16.21 24.03 56.61
N VAL A 48 -15.62 24.98 55.90
CA VAL A 48 -16.07 26.38 55.92
C VAL A 48 -17.45 26.50 55.28
N GLU A 49 -17.74 25.73 54.23
CA GLU A 49 -19.09 25.66 53.65
C GLU A 49 -20.12 25.13 54.67
N ASP A 50 -19.81 23.99 55.31
CA ASP A 50 -20.70 23.39 56.31
C ASP A 50 -20.95 24.32 57.51
N GLU A 51 -19.90 24.98 58.00
CA GLU A 51 -19.98 25.96 59.08
C GLU A 51 -20.82 27.19 58.68
N THR A 52 -20.64 27.69 57.45
CA THR A 52 -21.41 28.83 56.94
C THR A 52 -22.89 28.47 56.82
N ARG A 53 -23.21 27.24 56.42
CA ARG A 53 -24.59 26.73 56.40
C ARG A 53 -25.21 26.68 57.79
N LEU A 54 -24.46 26.21 58.79
CA LEU A 54 -24.92 26.18 60.18
C LEU A 54 -25.18 27.60 60.71
N GLN A 55 -24.25 28.53 60.47
CA GLN A 55 -24.41 29.93 60.85
C GLN A 55 -25.63 30.55 60.15
N LEU A 56 -25.86 30.25 58.87
CA LEU A 56 -27.02 30.79 58.18
C LEU A 56 -28.35 30.31 58.81
N GLY A 57 -28.39 29.05 59.27
CA GLY A 57 -29.52 28.50 60.03
C GLY A 57 -29.68 29.08 61.44
N GLU A 58 -28.59 29.36 62.15
CA GLU A 58 -28.61 29.93 63.51
C GLU A 58 -28.99 31.41 63.52
N TRP A 59 -28.36 32.20 62.65
CA TRP A 59 -28.53 33.66 62.60
C TRP A 59 -29.85 34.06 61.95
N THR A 60 -30.36 33.20 61.09
CA THR A 60 -31.48 33.50 60.21
C THR A 60 -32.57 32.47 60.42
N ALA A 61 -33.27 32.54 61.57
CA ALA A 61 -34.52 31.80 61.81
C ALA A 61 -35.65 32.09 60.78
N LYS A 62 -35.37 32.94 59.78
CA LYS A 62 -36.24 33.34 58.67
C LYS A 62 -35.67 33.01 57.27
N CYS A 63 -34.42 32.56 57.16
CA CYS A 63 -33.86 32.20 55.84
C CYS A 63 -34.43 30.84 55.45
N SER A 64 -35.15 30.82 54.34
CA SER A 64 -35.60 29.57 53.76
C SER A 64 -34.42 28.77 53.23
N GLU A 65 -34.60 27.46 53.10
CA GLU A 65 -33.58 26.55 52.55
C GLU A 65 -33.14 26.99 51.14
N GLN A 66 -34.06 27.48 50.31
CA GLN A 66 -33.75 28.00 48.97
C GLN A 66 -32.90 29.27 48.98
N GLU A 67 -33.15 30.19 49.91
CA GLU A 67 -32.32 31.40 50.05
C GLU A 67 -30.93 31.06 50.57
N ALA A 68 -30.87 30.11 51.51
CA ALA A 68 -29.60 29.61 52.04
C ALA A 68 -28.78 28.92 50.94
N ASP A 69 -29.41 28.07 50.14
CA ASP A 69 -28.77 27.44 48.99
C ASP A 69 -28.34 28.47 47.94
N ALA A 70 -29.15 29.48 47.63
CA ALA A 70 -28.77 30.53 46.69
C ALA A 70 -27.53 31.33 47.14
N ILE A 71 -27.36 31.52 48.45
CA ILE A 71 -26.18 32.18 49.04
C ILE A 71 -24.95 31.25 49.03
N LEU A 72 -25.14 29.95 49.28
CA LEU A 72 -24.05 28.97 49.36
C LEU A 72 -23.62 28.42 48.01
N GLU A 73 -24.46 28.48 46.98
CA GLU A 73 -24.19 27.92 45.66
C GLU A 73 -22.86 28.41 45.04
N PRO A 74 -22.52 29.72 45.09
CA PRO A 74 -21.21 30.19 44.62
C PRO A 74 -20.03 29.58 45.41
N MET A 75 -20.18 29.39 46.72
CA MET A 75 -19.14 28.74 47.55
C MET A 75 -18.99 27.27 47.21
N ARG A 76 -20.10 26.54 46.98
CA ARG A 76 -20.10 25.14 46.54
C ARG A 76 -19.36 24.98 45.23
N ILE A 77 -19.69 25.81 44.25
CA ILE A 77 -19.04 25.81 42.93
C ILE A 77 -17.54 26.06 43.09
N PHE A 78 -17.16 27.12 43.81
CA PHE A 78 -15.76 27.45 44.04
C PHE A 78 -14.99 26.34 44.75
N ASN A 79 -15.54 25.79 45.84
CA ASN A 79 -14.89 24.72 46.61
C ASN A 79 -14.72 23.45 45.79
N ARG A 80 -15.73 23.11 44.97
CA ARG A 80 -15.69 21.96 44.07
C ARG A 80 -14.63 22.14 43.00
N GLU A 81 -14.62 23.27 42.29
CA GLU A 81 -13.62 23.57 41.26
C GLU A 81 -12.20 23.63 41.85
N LEU A 82 -12.06 24.22 43.03
CA LEU A 82 -10.79 24.30 43.74
C LEU A 82 -10.26 22.90 44.10
N LEU A 83 -11.14 22.01 44.57
CA LEU A 83 -10.78 20.63 44.91
C LEU A 83 -10.47 19.82 43.64
N GLU A 84 -11.30 19.94 42.60
CA GLU A 84 -11.08 19.27 41.31
C GLU A 84 -9.74 19.67 40.71
N LYS A 85 -9.44 20.97 40.65
CA LYS A 85 -8.14 21.46 40.19
C LYS A 85 -7.00 21.01 41.08
N PHE A 86 -7.21 20.90 42.40
CA PHE A 86 -6.21 20.39 43.33
C PHE A 86 -5.90 18.91 43.10
N GLU A 87 -6.90 18.09 42.82
CA GLU A 87 -6.70 16.67 42.49
C GLU A 87 -6.14 16.48 41.07
N GLU A 88 -6.57 17.27 40.08
CA GLU A 88 -6.07 17.25 38.70
C GLU A 88 -4.55 17.45 38.65
N ILE A 89 -4.03 18.35 39.49
CA ILE A 89 -2.59 18.59 39.59
C ILE A 89 -1.85 17.55 40.43
N GLY A 90 -2.53 16.56 41.02
CA GLY A 90 -1.94 15.46 41.81
C GLY A 90 -2.03 15.64 43.33
N GLY A 91 -2.94 16.48 43.80
CA GLY A 91 -3.32 16.60 45.20
C GLY A 91 -2.16 16.95 46.14
N ASP A 92 -2.12 16.31 47.31
CA ASP A 92 -1.06 16.51 48.28
C ASP A 92 0.24 15.74 47.94
N GLU A 93 0.18 14.84 46.96
CA GLU A 93 1.33 14.10 46.45
C GLU A 93 2.17 14.93 45.48
N TRP A 94 1.56 15.78 44.66
CA TRP A 94 2.26 16.59 43.68
C TRP A 94 3.42 17.40 44.27
N PRO A 95 3.23 18.15 45.37
CA PRO A 95 4.34 18.87 45.98
C PRO A 95 5.45 17.96 46.50
N ARG A 96 5.13 16.73 46.95
CA ARG A 96 6.15 15.76 47.39
C ARG A 96 6.94 15.23 46.21
N SER A 97 6.27 14.90 45.11
CA SER A 97 6.89 14.45 43.87
C SER A 97 7.80 15.51 43.26
N VAL A 98 7.36 16.77 43.21
CA VAL A 98 8.20 17.89 42.74
C VAL A 98 9.43 18.07 43.62
N ILE A 99 9.29 18.08 44.95
CA ILE A 99 10.44 18.21 45.86
C ILE A 99 11.41 17.03 45.71
N ARG A 100 10.92 15.81 45.45
CA ARG A 100 11.75 14.63 45.19
C ARG A 100 12.57 14.81 43.91
N VAL A 101 11.92 15.16 42.82
CA VAL A 101 12.59 15.45 41.52
C VAL A 101 13.63 16.55 41.69
N MET A 102 13.26 17.69 42.28
CA MET A 102 14.22 18.78 42.52
C MET A 102 15.42 18.33 43.36
N ARG A 103 15.25 17.45 44.36
CA ARG A 103 16.39 16.92 45.13
C ARG A 103 17.26 15.97 44.33
N GLU A 104 16.64 15.07 43.58
CA GLU A 104 17.32 14.03 42.81
C GLU A 104 18.18 14.62 41.69
N PHE A 105 17.64 15.65 41.02
CA PHE A 105 18.32 16.42 39.98
C PHE A 105 19.12 17.61 40.53
N LYS A 106 19.17 17.80 41.85
CA LYS A 106 19.88 18.90 42.54
C LYS A 106 19.49 20.30 42.04
N LEU A 107 18.22 20.50 41.74
CA LEU A 107 17.65 21.75 41.25
C LEU A 107 17.30 22.66 42.44
N GLU A 108 17.73 23.91 42.37
CA GLU A 108 17.52 24.89 43.45
C GLU A 108 16.33 25.81 43.18
N SER A 109 16.00 26.00 41.89
CA SER A 109 14.94 26.89 41.37
C SER A 109 13.85 26.16 40.58
N VAL A 110 12.70 26.83 40.41
CA VAL A 110 11.57 26.30 39.62
C VAL A 110 11.88 26.43 38.12
N GLU A 111 12.64 27.44 37.73
CA GLU A 111 13.13 27.67 36.36
C GLU A 111 13.99 26.49 35.88
N GLU A 112 14.94 26.03 36.71
CA GLU A 112 15.75 24.84 36.43
C GLU A 112 14.89 23.59 36.26
N LEU A 113 13.85 23.43 37.07
CA LEU A 113 12.89 22.33 36.94
C LEU A 113 12.11 22.40 35.63
N ARG A 114 11.62 23.59 35.27
CA ARG A 114 10.90 23.80 34.00
C ARG A 114 11.80 23.51 32.81
N GLU A 115 13.05 23.98 32.83
CA GLU A 115 14.02 23.73 31.75
C GLU A 115 14.35 22.23 31.63
N ALA A 116 14.56 21.54 32.76
CA ALA A 116 14.80 20.10 32.77
C ALA A 116 13.62 19.31 32.19
N CYS A 117 12.38 19.68 32.54
CA CYS A 117 11.18 19.07 31.97
C CYS A 117 11.05 19.34 30.47
N ALA A 118 11.35 20.56 29.99
CA ALA A 118 11.30 20.89 28.58
C ALA A 118 12.32 20.07 27.76
N LYS A 119 13.56 19.97 28.25
CA LYS A 119 14.61 19.15 27.64
C LYS A 119 14.25 17.66 27.61
N ALA A 120 13.61 17.14 28.66
CA ALA A 120 13.17 15.75 28.70
C ALA A 120 12.08 15.48 27.64
N ALA A 121 11.11 16.38 27.50
CA ALA A 121 10.05 16.28 26.51
C ALA A 121 10.58 16.32 25.07
N GLU A 122 11.55 17.18 24.79
CA GLU A 122 12.23 17.23 23.49
C GLU A 122 12.97 15.91 23.16
N SER A 123 13.55 15.26 24.17
CA SER A 123 14.25 13.98 23.96
C SER A 123 13.31 12.81 23.69
N GLU A 124 12.15 12.76 24.37
CA GLU A 124 11.14 11.71 24.14
C GLU A 124 10.47 11.86 22.76
N GLU A 125 10.16 13.09 22.33
CA GLU A 125 9.63 13.33 20.98
C GLU A 125 10.65 12.94 19.89
N ALA A 126 11.94 13.18 20.13
CA ALA A 126 12.99 12.78 19.20
C ALA A 126 13.12 11.25 19.09
N GLU A 127 13.08 10.51 20.21
CA GLU A 127 13.15 9.05 20.21
C GLU A 127 11.93 8.40 19.55
N TRP A 128 10.72 8.91 19.84
CA TRP A 128 9.49 8.42 19.19
C TRP A 128 9.50 8.69 17.68
N SER A 129 10.00 9.85 17.26
CA SER A 129 10.13 10.23 15.85
C SER A 129 11.13 9.34 15.10
N VAL A 130 12.27 9.02 15.71
CA VAL A 130 13.27 8.09 15.14
C VAL A 130 12.68 6.68 15.01
N GLY A 131 11.95 6.19 16.01
CA GLY A 131 11.27 4.89 15.95
C GLY A 131 10.24 4.79 14.81
N LYS A 132 9.45 5.85 14.61
CA LYS A 132 8.47 5.93 13.53
C LYS A 132 9.12 5.94 12.14
N VAL A 133 10.16 6.76 11.95
CA VAL A 133 10.91 6.81 10.67
C VAL A 133 11.56 5.46 10.35
N ASN A 134 12.08 4.75 11.35
CA ASN A 134 12.68 3.43 11.15
C ASN A 134 11.65 2.38 10.70
N LEU A 135 10.43 2.43 11.22
CA LEU A 135 9.34 1.53 10.80
C LEU A 135 8.87 1.83 9.37
N GLU A 136 8.72 3.12 9.03
CA GLU A 136 8.39 3.56 7.67
C GLU A 136 9.47 3.17 6.67
N LEU A 137 10.75 3.30 7.04
CA LEU A 137 11.87 2.88 6.21
C LEU A 137 11.85 1.37 5.94
N GLN A 138 11.59 0.54 6.96
CA GLN A 138 11.44 -0.92 6.75
C GLN A 138 10.29 -1.25 5.80
N LYS A 139 9.15 -0.57 5.93
CA LYS A 139 8.00 -0.78 5.04
C LYS A 139 8.33 -0.43 3.59
N VAL A 140 8.94 0.73 3.36
CA VAL A 140 9.36 1.17 2.02
C VAL A 140 10.39 0.20 1.43
N GLN A 141 11.33 -0.29 2.25
CA GLN A 141 12.33 -1.26 1.81
C GLN A 141 11.68 -2.59 1.38
N TYR A 142 10.71 -3.07 2.14
CA TYR A 142 9.94 -4.27 1.80
C TYR A 142 9.15 -4.09 0.49
N GLU A 143 8.42 -2.99 0.35
CA GLU A 143 7.66 -2.66 -0.86
C GLU A 143 8.56 -2.55 -2.09
N LYS A 144 9.71 -1.89 -1.96
CA LYS A 144 10.72 -1.81 -3.03
C LYS A 144 11.19 -3.19 -3.47
N ASN A 145 11.52 -4.06 -2.52
CA ASN A 145 12.01 -5.40 -2.82
C ASN A 145 10.93 -6.23 -3.53
N LEU A 146 9.70 -6.22 -3.01
CA LEU A 146 8.57 -6.91 -3.63
C LEU A 146 8.32 -6.43 -5.06
N LEU A 147 8.33 -5.11 -5.28
CA LEU A 147 8.13 -4.53 -6.61
C LEU A 147 9.27 -4.91 -7.57
N THR A 148 10.49 -4.99 -7.06
CA THR A 148 11.67 -5.43 -7.83
C THR A 148 11.54 -6.89 -8.25
N GLU A 149 11.06 -7.77 -7.37
CA GLU A 149 10.80 -9.18 -7.67
C GLU A 149 9.72 -9.33 -8.74
N CYS A 150 8.56 -8.69 -8.56
CA CYS A 150 7.47 -8.74 -9.55
C CYS A 150 7.91 -8.23 -10.94
N TRP A 151 8.67 -7.14 -10.97
CA TRP A 151 9.22 -6.60 -12.23
C TRP A 151 10.16 -7.59 -12.92
N ASN A 152 11.02 -8.27 -12.16
CA ASN A 152 11.94 -9.25 -12.73
C ASN A 152 11.21 -10.48 -13.28
N GLU A 153 10.18 -10.96 -12.59
CA GLU A 153 9.33 -12.07 -13.06
C GLU A 153 8.61 -11.71 -14.36
N GLU A 154 7.99 -10.54 -14.43
CA GLU A 154 7.30 -10.07 -15.64
C GLU A 154 8.28 -9.89 -16.80
N LYS A 155 9.45 -9.32 -16.53
CA LYS A 155 10.52 -9.17 -17.53
C LYS A 155 10.99 -10.51 -18.08
N GLU A 156 11.15 -11.53 -17.23
CA GLU A 156 11.56 -12.88 -17.68
C GLU A 156 10.45 -13.53 -18.52
N MET A 157 9.20 -13.44 -18.08
CA MET A 157 8.04 -13.94 -18.81
C MET A 157 7.92 -13.32 -20.21
N LEU A 158 8.07 -12.00 -20.32
CA LEU A 158 8.08 -11.31 -21.61
C LEU A 158 9.28 -11.74 -22.46
N GLY A 159 10.46 -11.90 -21.84
CA GLY A 159 11.65 -12.43 -22.51
C GLY A 159 11.43 -13.82 -23.10
N GLU A 160 10.77 -14.72 -22.37
CA GLU A 160 10.42 -16.06 -22.86
C GLU A 160 9.42 -16.02 -24.02
N GLN A 161 8.42 -15.15 -23.95
CA GLN A 161 7.45 -14.97 -25.04
C GLN A 161 8.13 -14.47 -26.31
N ILE A 162 9.02 -13.48 -26.20
CA ILE A 162 9.81 -12.98 -27.34
C ILE A 162 10.63 -14.11 -27.96
N ARG A 163 11.33 -14.91 -27.14
CA ARG A 163 12.12 -16.06 -27.63
C ARG A 163 11.25 -17.10 -28.33
N ARG A 164 10.00 -17.32 -27.85
CA ARG A 164 9.06 -18.26 -28.47
C ARG A 164 8.59 -17.76 -29.83
N ILE A 165 8.14 -16.51 -29.90
CA ILE A 165 7.68 -15.87 -31.14
C ILE A 165 8.81 -15.85 -32.17
N GLN A 166 10.04 -15.56 -31.76
CA GLN A 166 11.20 -15.55 -32.64
C GLN A 166 11.46 -16.93 -33.28
N ARG A 167 11.36 -18.01 -32.50
CA ARG A 167 11.47 -19.38 -33.03
C ARG A 167 10.34 -19.74 -34.00
N GLU A 168 9.11 -19.34 -33.69
CA GLU A 168 7.95 -19.57 -34.57
C GLU A 168 8.10 -18.81 -35.90
N LYS A 169 8.58 -17.57 -35.84
CA LYS A 169 8.92 -16.75 -37.01
C LYS A 169 9.97 -17.45 -37.89
N GLU A 170 11.06 -17.93 -37.32
CA GLU A 170 12.13 -18.62 -38.07
C GLU A 170 11.60 -19.88 -38.78
N VAL A 171 10.71 -20.65 -38.12
CA VAL A 171 10.05 -21.81 -38.73
C VAL A 171 9.14 -21.39 -39.89
N ALA A 172 8.36 -20.33 -39.71
CA ALA A 172 7.49 -19.81 -40.76
C ALA A 172 8.30 -19.29 -41.96
N GLU A 173 9.38 -18.54 -41.73
CA GLU A 173 10.28 -18.05 -42.78
C GLU A 173 10.94 -19.21 -43.55
N ALA A 174 11.37 -20.25 -42.85
CA ALA A 174 11.91 -21.45 -43.49
C ALA A 174 10.86 -22.16 -44.37
N GLN A 175 9.61 -22.21 -43.93
CA GLN A 175 8.50 -22.78 -44.72
C GLN A 175 8.19 -21.92 -45.96
N VAL A 176 8.10 -20.61 -45.80
CA VAL A 176 7.89 -19.66 -46.91
C VAL A 176 9.00 -19.81 -47.94
N SER A 177 10.27 -19.85 -47.51
CA SER A 177 11.40 -20.04 -48.43
C SER A 177 11.33 -21.35 -49.22
N ARG A 178 10.85 -22.44 -48.61
CA ARG A 178 10.63 -23.73 -49.30
C ARG A 178 9.51 -23.62 -50.34
N LEU A 179 8.39 -23.01 -49.98
CA LEU A 179 7.25 -22.81 -50.89
C LEU A 179 7.61 -21.89 -52.06
N GLU A 180 8.35 -20.82 -51.82
CA GLU A 180 8.84 -19.92 -52.87
C GLU A 180 9.74 -20.65 -53.87
N LYS A 181 10.65 -21.51 -53.39
CA LYS A 181 11.49 -22.35 -54.26
C LYS A 181 10.63 -23.31 -55.09
N ALA A 182 9.65 -23.97 -54.49
CA ALA A 182 8.73 -24.86 -55.21
C ALA A 182 7.91 -24.12 -56.27
N LEU A 183 7.38 -22.93 -55.95
CA LEU A 183 6.66 -22.08 -56.89
C LEU A 183 7.54 -21.63 -58.06
N LYS A 184 8.80 -21.25 -57.79
CA LYS A 184 9.76 -20.91 -58.86
C LYS A 184 10.01 -22.09 -59.80
N GLN A 185 10.10 -23.32 -59.28
CA GLN A 185 10.26 -24.52 -60.11
C GLN A 185 9.02 -24.81 -60.94
N LEU A 186 7.82 -24.75 -60.35
CA LEU A 186 6.55 -24.94 -61.07
C LEU A 186 6.39 -23.93 -62.21
N ARG A 187 6.69 -22.65 -61.97
CA ARG A 187 6.66 -21.61 -63.02
C ARG A 187 7.61 -21.94 -64.17
N LYS A 188 8.84 -22.39 -63.88
CA LYS A 188 9.80 -22.81 -64.92
C LYS A 188 9.28 -24.01 -65.72
N THR A 189 8.67 -25.00 -65.06
CA THR A 189 8.10 -26.18 -65.72
C THR A 189 6.92 -25.80 -66.61
N GLN A 190 6.03 -24.93 -66.12
CA GLN A 190 4.92 -24.39 -66.90
C GLN A 190 5.43 -23.60 -68.11
N GLU A 191 6.41 -22.72 -67.93
CA GLU A 191 6.99 -21.94 -69.02
C GLU A 191 7.68 -22.85 -70.06
N LEU A 192 8.30 -23.97 -69.64
CA LEU A 192 8.85 -24.98 -70.54
C LEU A 192 7.74 -25.71 -71.32
N GLU A 193 6.63 -26.03 -70.67
CA GLU A 193 5.46 -26.64 -71.29
C GLU A 193 4.79 -25.68 -72.30
N GLU A 194 4.68 -24.41 -71.96
CA GLU A 194 4.17 -23.36 -72.86
C GLU A 194 5.13 -23.07 -74.02
N ARG A 195 6.45 -23.24 -73.83
CA ARG A 195 7.46 -23.16 -74.90
C ARG A 195 7.60 -24.42 -75.74
N LYS A 196 7.00 -25.56 -75.35
CA LYS A 196 6.86 -26.67 -76.31
C LYS A 196 6.02 -26.12 -77.47
N PRO A 197 6.53 -26.17 -78.71
CA PRO A 197 5.79 -25.60 -79.82
C PRO A 197 4.41 -26.26 -79.85
N LYS A 198 3.38 -25.45 -79.99
CA LYS A 198 2.01 -25.87 -80.35
C LYS A 198 2.01 -26.36 -81.81
N GLY A 199 2.97 -27.21 -82.15
CA GLY A 199 3.20 -27.82 -83.44
C GLY A 199 2.56 -29.20 -83.46
N LEU A 200 1.24 -29.23 -83.32
CA LEU A 200 0.41 -30.38 -83.67
C LEU A 200 -0.59 -29.96 -84.76
N TRP A 201 -0.12 -29.17 -85.73
CA TRP A 201 -0.88 -28.83 -86.93
C TRP A 201 -0.07 -28.93 -88.25
N ASP A 202 1.25 -29.17 -88.21
CA ASP A 202 2.06 -29.37 -89.43
C ASP A 202 2.21 -30.85 -89.86
N GLU A 203 1.68 -31.79 -89.08
CA GLU A 203 1.78 -33.23 -89.38
C GLU A 203 0.68 -33.74 -90.35
N VAL A 204 -0.29 -32.87 -90.68
CA VAL A 204 -1.36 -33.19 -91.65
C VAL A 204 -0.93 -32.93 -93.10
N GLN A 205 0.09 -32.08 -93.36
CA GLN A 205 0.62 -31.89 -94.72
C GLN A 205 1.80 -32.81 -95.06
N GLY A 206 2.61 -33.22 -94.09
CA GLY A 206 3.71 -34.18 -94.30
C GLY A 206 3.26 -35.62 -94.56
N SER A 207 2.08 -36.00 -94.05
CA SER A 207 1.57 -37.38 -94.13
C SER A 207 1.16 -37.83 -95.56
N ARG A 208 1.03 -36.90 -96.51
CA ARG A 208 0.77 -37.23 -97.92
C ARG A 208 2.02 -37.68 -98.69
N SER A 209 3.22 -37.38 -98.18
CA SER A 209 4.50 -37.73 -98.83
C SER A 209 5.08 -39.08 -98.40
N TRP A 210 4.56 -39.70 -97.33
CA TRP A 210 5.12 -40.93 -96.77
C TRP A 210 4.58 -42.21 -97.41
N TYR A 211 3.42 -42.17 -98.07
CA TYR A 211 2.88 -43.35 -98.77
C TYR A 211 3.57 -43.66 -100.10
N GLU A 212 4.39 -42.75 -100.63
CA GLU A 212 5.10 -42.94 -101.90
C GLU A 212 6.57 -43.39 -101.70
N LYS A 213 7.07 -43.38 -100.46
CA LYS A 213 8.46 -43.75 -100.12
C LYS A 213 8.61 -45.12 -99.44
N VAL A 214 7.50 -45.80 -99.14
CA VAL A 214 7.44 -47.09 -98.40
C VAL A 214 7.20 -48.29 -99.35
N VAL A 215 7.51 -48.17 -100.64
CA VAL A 215 7.53 -49.31 -101.59
C VAL A 215 8.96 -49.80 -101.88
N ASN A 216 10.00 -49.08 -101.42
CA ASN A 216 11.38 -49.33 -101.90
C ASN A 216 12.42 -49.59 -100.80
N TRP A 217 12.00 -50.08 -99.63
CA TRP A 217 12.94 -50.63 -98.64
C TRP A 217 12.43 -51.97 -98.15
N ASP A 218 12.49 -52.92 -99.10
CA ASP A 218 12.94 -54.29 -98.92
C ASP A 218 13.11 -54.76 -97.47
N SER A 219 12.34 -55.78 -97.08
CA SER A 219 12.73 -57.19 -97.25
C SER A 219 13.75 -57.61 -96.20
N GLU A 220 13.34 -58.58 -95.38
CA GLU A 220 14.14 -59.30 -94.37
C GLU A 220 14.55 -58.45 -93.14
N SER A 221 14.29 -58.81 -91.89
CA SER A 221 13.92 -60.08 -91.31
C SER A 221 13.18 -59.84 -89.98
N THR A 222 12.10 -60.60 -89.81
CA THR A 222 11.42 -60.99 -88.56
C THR A 222 12.38 -61.27 -87.40
N ASN A 223 12.25 -60.63 -86.23
CA ASN A 223 11.28 -60.86 -85.13
C ASN A 223 11.63 -62.03 -84.20
N LYS A 224 11.37 -61.77 -82.89
CA LYS A 224 11.33 -62.63 -81.69
C LYS A 224 12.64 -62.66 -80.88
N GLY A 225 12.65 -62.32 -79.59
CA GLY A 225 11.57 -61.85 -78.73
C GLY A 225 11.95 -61.86 -77.24
N SER A 226 11.22 -61.01 -76.51
CA SER A 226 10.74 -61.19 -75.13
C SER A 226 11.64 -60.91 -73.91
N ARG A 227 11.09 -59.97 -73.09
CA ARG A 227 10.90 -60.04 -71.62
C ARG A 227 12.16 -59.85 -70.74
N LYS A 228 12.18 -59.14 -69.62
CA LYS A 228 11.19 -58.43 -68.78
C LYS A 228 11.99 -57.76 -67.64
N LYS A 229 11.78 -56.48 -67.36
CA LYS A 229 12.02 -55.80 -66.06
C LYS A 229 11.12 -54.57 -66.11
N GLY A 230 9.93 -54.57 -65.51
CA GLY A 230 9.69 -54.84 -64.09
C GLY A 230 9.91 -53.52 -63.36
N GLY A 231 8.95 -52.60 -63.48
CA GLY A 231 8.86 -51.41 -62.64
C GLY A 231 8.07 -51.70 -61.37
N GLU A 232 8.11 -50.77 -60.43
CA GLU A 232 6.95 -50.20 -59.74
C GLU A 232 7.40 -49.13 -58.75
N ASP A 233 6.85 -47.93 -58.94
CA ASP A 233 6.55 -46.97 -57.88
C ASP A 233 5.54 -47.59 -56.90
N ALA A 234 5.61 -47.21 -55.61
CA ALA A 234 4.42 -46.75 -54.87
C ALA A 234 4.71 -46.48 -53.38
N PHE A 235 4.40 -45.25 -52.98
CA PHE A 235 3.47 -44.92 -51.89
C PHE A 235 3.60 -45.66 -50.55
N SER A 236 4.04 -44.94 -49.51
CA SER A 236 3.59 -45.19 -48.13
C SER A 236 2.76 -44.01 -47.65
N ARG A 237 1.44 -44.19 -47.76
CA ARG A 237 0.42 -43.31 -47.18
C ARG A 237 0.32 -43.61 -45.68
N LYS A 238 0.38 -42.57 -44.87
CA LYS A 238 0.01 -42.57 -43.44
C LYS A 238 -1.41 -43.09 -43.26
N THR A 239 -1.62 -43.93 -42.25
CA THR A 239 -2.91 -44.09 -41.56
C THR A 239 -2.69 -43.91 -40.06
N LEU A 240 -3.55 -43.09 -39.47
CA LEU A 240 -3.74 -42.91 -38.04
C LEU A 240 -4.10 -44.23 -37.34
N SER A 241 -3.68 -44.38 -36.09
CA SER A 241 -4.51 -44.74 -34.91
C SER A 241 -3.65 -44.55 -33.66
N ARG A 242 -3.92 -43.54 -32.82
CA ARG A 242 -4.90 -43.44 -31.71
C ARG A 242 -4.37 -44.03 -30.39
N THR A 243 -4.33 -43.14 -29.40
CA THR A 243 -4.56 -43.31 -27.95
C THR A 243 -3.53 -44.02 -27.07
N GLY A 244 -3.06 -43.29 -26.06
CA GLY A 244 -2.69 -43.86 -24.76
C GLY A 244 -1.85 -42.95 -23.88
N SER A 245 -2.45 -42.44 -22.80
CA SER A 245 -1.80 -41.94 -21.57
C SER A 245 -1.55 -40.43 -21.44
N SER A 246 -2.50 -39.73 -20.81
CA SER A 246 -2.18 -38.94 -19.61
C SER A 246 -3.46 -38.63 -18.80
N GLU A 247 -4.03 -39.64 -18.15
CA GLU A 247 -4.86 -39.39 -16.95
C GLU A 247 -3.95 -39.22 -15.74
N ARG A 248 -3.32 -38.06 -15.65
CA ARG A 248 -2.65 -37.61 -14.42
C ARG A 248 -2.56 -36.10 -14.34
N CYS A 249 -3.68 -35.41 -14.55
CA CYS A 249 -3.81 -33.99 -14.20
C CYS A 249 -5.28 -33.52 -14.07
N ARG A 250 -6.21 -34.42 -13.71
CA ARG A 250 -7.58 -34.05 -13.33
C ARG A 250 -7.90 -34.25 -11.85
N SER A 251 -6.98 -34.82 -11.07
CA SER A 251 -7.18 -35.05 -9.63
C SER A 251 -6.69 -33.91 -8.74
N GLN A 252 -5.98 -32.90 -9.28
CA GLN A 252 -5.43 -31.82 -8.45
C GLN A 252 -6.30 -30.56 -8.44
N LYS A 253 -7.21 -30.41 -9.41
CA LYS A 253 -8.16 -29.29 -9.44
C LYS A 253 -9.40 -29.51 -8.55
N ARG A 254 -9.68 -30.76 -8.16
CA ARG A 254 -10.83 -31.12 -7.31
C ARG A 254 -10.54 -31.12 -5.80
N LEU A 255 -9.26 -31.02 -5.41
CA LEU A 255 -8.84 -30.98 -3.99
C LEU A 255 -8.68 -29.55 -3.45
N MET A 256 -8.55 -28.54 -4.30
CA MET A 256 -8.50 -27.14 -3.85
C MET A 256 -9.88 -26.53 -3.59
N GLU A 257 -10.93 -27.04 -4.24
CA GLU A 257 -12.29 -26.49 -4.13
C GLU A 257 -13.04 -26.99 -2.88
N GLN A 258 -12.57 -28.05 -2.22
CA GLN A 258 -13.12 -28.51 -0.92
C GLN A 258 -12.47 -27.85 0.31
N ALA A 259 -11.30 -27.20 0.15
CA ALA A 259 -10.63 -26.50 1.24
C ALA A 259 -11.22 -25.10 1.49
N SER A 260 -11.83 -24.48 0.47
CA SER A 260 -12.39 -23.12 0.57
C SER A 260 -13.79 -23.06 1.19
N SER A 261 -14.52 -24.18 1.25
CA SER A 261 -15.89 -24.24 1.80
C SER A 261 -15.97 -24.68 3.27
N ARG A 262 -14.82 -25.03 3.90
CA ARG A 262 -14.76 -25.42 5.32
C ARG A 262 -14.31 -24.30 6.26
N SER A 263 -13.90 -23.14 5.75
CA SER A 263 -13.48 -22.00 6.59
C SER A 263 -14.61 -21.02 6.92
N SER A 264 -15.80 -21.17 6.32
CA SER A 264 -16.92 -20.22 6.45
C SER A 264 -18.05 -20.66 7.38
N ASN A 265 -17.99 -21.86 7.98
CA ASN A 265 -19.03 -22.38 8.88
C ASN A 265 -18.51 -22.65 10.30
N GLY A 266 -17.86 -21.66 10.91
CA GLY A 266 -17.25 -21.82 12.23
C GLY A 266 -17.45 -20.65 13.18
N HIS A 267 -18.57 -19.92 13.12
CA HIS A 267 -18.98 -18.96 14.15
C HIS A 267 -20.51 -18.83 14.16
N SER A 268 -21.21 -19.72 14.85
CA SER A 268 -22.47 -19.42 15.53
C SER A 268 -22.84 -20.59 16.47
N CYS A 269 -23.25 -20.22 17.69
CA CYS A 269 -23.59 -21.02 18.87
C CYS A 269 -22.42 -21.33 19.82
#